data_AF-A0A1V8UL65-F1
#
_entry.id   AF-A0A1V8UL65-F1
#
_cell.length_a   1.000
_cell.length_b   1.000
_cell.length_c   1.000
_cell.angle_alpha   90.00
_cell.angle_beta   90.00
_cell.angle_gamma   90.00
#
_symmetry.space_group_name_H-M   'P 1'
#
loop_
_entity.id
_entity.type
_entity.pdbx_description
1 polymer ?
#
loop_
_entity_poly.entity_id
_entity_poly.type
_entity_poly.pdbx_seq_one_letter_code
_entity_poly.pdbx_strand_id
1 'polypeptide(L)'
;MKAKLRTFLTTRHPPKTFCPSEVARSLLETDLAELGAETWREAMPAVRKIVFEWRAEGKCEVLQKSEVLGEDVRLEDVKGPIRVRRTHTFTGEEEEEKEEDDMRDFT
;
A
#
# COMPACT_ATOMS: atom_id res chain seq x y z
N MET A 1 7.51 5.50 -2.89
CA MET A 1 6.31 4.62 -3.02
C MET A 1 5.28 4.65 -1.85
N LYS A 2 5.63 4.31 -0.59
CA LYS A 2 4.65 4.22 0.54
C LYS A 2 3.82 5.50 0.74
N ALA A 3 4.45 6.66 0.59
CA ALA A 3 3.80 7.96 0.67
C ALA A 3 2.62 8.10 -0.32
N LYS A 4 2.75 7.61 -1.56
CA LYS A 4 1.66 7.65 -2.55
C LYS A 4 0.49 6.79 -2.13
N LEU A 5 0.76 5.57 -1.67
CA LEU A 5 -0.26 4.63 -1.20
C LEU A 5 -1.02 5.22 0.00
N ARG A 6 -0.32 5.94 0.89
CA ARG A 6 -0.91 6.72 1.99
C ARG A 6 -1.82 7.83 1.47
N THR A 7 -1.36 8.65 0.51
CA THR A 7 -2.19 9.69 -0.12
C THR A 7 -3.48 9.11 -0.70
N PHE A 8 -3.42 7.97 -1.39
CA PHE A 8 -4.62 7.32 -1.93
C PHE A 8 -5.58 6.85 -0.85
N LEU A 9 -5.06 6.34 0.26
CA LEU A 9 -5.84 5.94 1.43
C LEU A 9 -6.45 7.13 2.17
N THR A 10 -5.72 8.22 2.37
CA THR A 10 -6.21 9.40 3.10
C THR A 10 -7.21 10.22 2.28
N THR A 11 -7.00 10.34 0.96
CA THR A 11 -7.88 11.11 0.07
C THR A 11 -9.25 10.44 -0.12
N ARG A 12 -9.32 9.10 -0.08
CA ARG A 12 -10.56 8.34 -0.33
C ARG A 12 -11.27 8.02 0.99
N HIS A 13 -12.24 8.85 1.35
CA HIS A 13 -13.08 8.61 2.53
C HIS A 13 -13.98 7.38 2.34
N PRO A 14 -14.18 6.54 3.39
CA PRO A 14 -15.13 5.43 3.35
C PRO A 14 -16.52 5.90 2.87
N PRO A 15 -17.21 5.14 2.00
CA PRO A 15 -16.95 3.76 1.57
C PRO A 15 -16.14 3.63 0.27
N LYS A 16 -15.50 4.71 -0.21
CA LYS A 16 -14.80 4.69 -1.51
C LYS A 16 -13.60 3.75 -1.47
N THR A 17 -13.52 2.87 -2.46
CA THR A 17 -12.42 1.91 -2.63
C THR A 17 -11.51 2.31 -3.78
N PHE A 18 -10.32 1.72 -3.85
CA PHE A 18 -9.42 1.86 -4.98
C PHE A 18 -8.80 0.56 -5.44
N CYS A 19 -8.33 0.55 -6.68
CA CYS A 19 -7.56 -0.55 -7.24
C CYS A 19 -6.06 -0.31 -7.05
N PRO A 20 -5.27 -1.35 -6.68
CA PRO A 20 -3.81 -1.25 -6.64
C PRO A 20 -3.18 -0.76 -7.95
N SER A 21 -3.79 -1.10 -9.09
CA SER A 21 -3.34 -0.64 -10.41
C SER A 21 -3.42 0.87 -10.60
N GLU A 22 -4.32 1.56 -9.90
CA GLU A 22 -4.36 3.03 -9.94
C GLU A 22 -3.15 3.62 -9.23
N VAL A 23 -2.74 3.04 -8.09
CA VAL A 23 -1.54 3.45 -7.37
C VAL A 23 -0.31 3.19 -8.22
N ALA A 24 -0.18 1.99 -8.79
CA ALA A 24 0.94 1.63 -9.65
C ALA A 24 1.09 2.56 -10.86
N ARG A 25 -0.01 2.97 -11.49
CA ARG A 25 0.01 3.93 -12.61
C ARG A 25 0.32 5.36 -12.21
N SER A 26 0.15 5.70 -10.93
CA SER A 26 0.47 7.02 -10.40
C SER A 26 1.92 7.13 -9.89
N LEU A 27 2.66 6.01 -9.87
CA LEU A 27 4.07 5.98 -9.52
C LEU A 27 4.87 6.76 -10.56
N LEU A 28 5.83 7.55 -10.09
CA LEU A 28 6.78 8.24 -10.95
C LEU A 28 7.89 7.27 -11.39
N GLU A 29 8.65 7.64 -12.41
CA GLU A 29 9.81 6.86 -12.87
C GLU A 29 10.82 6.63 -11.73
N THR A 30 10.96 7.60 -10.82
CA THR A 30 11.78 7.45 -9.60
C THR A 30 11.25 6.37 -8.67
N ASP A 31 9.93 6.33 -8.41
CA ASP A 31 9.31 5.29 -7.58
C ASP A 31 9.44 3.89 -8.23
N LEU A 32 9.40 3.81 -9.57
CA LEU A 32 9.57 2.57 -10.31
C LEU A 32 11.04 2.10 -10.26
N ALA A 33 11.99 3.03 -10.41
CA ALA A 33 13.42 2.74 -10.31
C ALA A 33 13.82 2.24 -8.91
N GLU A 34 13.25 2.79 -7.83
CA GLU A 34 13.45 2.29 -6.46
C GLU A 34 13.01 0.82 -6.30
N LEU A 35 12.02 0.40 -7.08
CA LEU A 35 11.51 -0.98 -7.10
C LEU A 35 12.28 -1.88 -8.08
N GLY A 36 13.23 -1.35 -8.84
CA GLY A 36 13.84 -2.04 -9.98
C GLY A 36 12.82 -2.41 -11.06
N ALA A 37 11.73 -1.65 -11.17
CA ALA A 37 10.68 -1.82 -12.16
C ALA A 37 10.87 -0.79 -13.28
N GLU A 38 10.70 -1.20 -14.53
CA GLU A 38 10.68 -0.27 -15.67
C GLU A 38 9.25 0.18 -15.96
N THR A 39 8.26 -0.64 -15.60
CA THR A 39 6.86 -0.40 -15.87
C THR A 39 5.98 -0.53 -14.62
N TRP A 40 4.84 0.17 -14.63
CA TRP A 40 3.83 0.05 -13.56
C TRP A 40 3.32 -1.39 -13.34
N ARG A 41 3.42 -2.26 -14.36
CA ARG A 41 3.05 -3.68 -14.24
C ARG A 41 4.03 -4.43 -13.36
N GLU A 42 5.31 -4.13 -13.43
CA GLU A 42 6.36 -4.75 -12.62
C GLU A 42 6.34 -4.24 -11.18
N ALA A 43 5.84 -3.02 -10.95
CA ALA A 43 5.57 -2.52 -9.61
C ALA A 43 4.34 -3.17 -8.95
N MET A 44 3.50 -3.91 -9.69
CA MET A 44 2.25 -4.42 -9.13
C MET A 44 2.41 -5.42 -7.99
N PRO A 45 3.31 -6.41 -8.06
CA PRO A 45 3.60 -7.30 -6.93
C PRO A 45 4.02 -6.52 -5.68
N ALA A 46 4.88 -5.51 -5.83
CA ALA A 46 5.32 -4.66 -4.72
C ALA A 46 4.15 -3.89 -4.10
N VAL A 47 3.31 -3.24 -4.92
CA VAL A 47 2.11 -2.53 -4.43
C VAL A 47 1.18 -3.46 -3.66
N ARG A 48 0.95 -4.67 -4.19
CA ARG A 48 0.12 -5.66 -3.50
C ARG A 48 0.72 -6.10 -2.17
N LYS A 49 2.04 -6.30 -2.11
CA LYS A 49 2.74 -6.64 -0.87
C LYS A 49 2.50 -5.59 0.21
N ILE A 50 2.73 -4.32 -0.09
CA ILE A 50 2.53 -3.22 0.87
C ILE A 50 1.07 -3.12 1.32
N VAL A 51 0.11 -3.28 0.39
CA VAL A 51 -1.32 -3.29 0.75
C VAL A 51 -1.64 -4.41 1.75
N PHE A 52 -1.05 -5.59 1.59
CA PHE A 52 -1.26 -6.70 2.52
C PHE A 52 -0.56 -6.51 3.86
N GLU A 53 0.63 -5.89 3.86
CA GLU A 53 1.33 -5.47 5.09
C GLU A 53 0.45 -4.48 5.88
N TRP A 54 -0.03 -3.42 5.23
CA TRP A 54 -0.91 -2.42 5.87
C TRP A 54 -2.23 -2.99 6.33
N ARG A 55 -2.73 -4.01 5.65
CA ARG A 55 -3.90 -4.76 6.11
C ARG A 55 -3.61 -5.53 7.39
N ALA A 56 -2.47 -6.23 7.46
CA ALA A 56 -2.06 -6.94 8.67
C ALA A 56 -1.81 -5.99 9.84
N GLU A 57 -1.41 -4.75 9.56
CA GLU A 57 -1.28 -3.66 10.54
C GLU A 57 -2.61 -2.98 10.90
N GLY A 58 -3.74 -3.39 10.29
CA GLY A 58 -5.05 -2.79 10.54
C GLY A 58 -5.25 -1.39 9.94
N LYS A 59 -4.35 -0.94 9.06
CA LYS A 59 -4.37 0.37 8.38
C LYS A 59 -5.32 0.39 7.18
N CYS A 60 -5.53 -0.75 6.51
CA CYS A 60 -6.51 -0.87 5.42
C CYS A 60 -7.25 -2.22 5.37
N GLU A 61 -8.38 -2.24 4.68
CA GLU A 61 -9.13 -3.45 4.34
C GLU A 61 -8.98 -3.76 2.86
N VAL A 62 -8.76 -5.04 2.55
CA VAL A 62 -8.72 -5.53 1.16
C VAL A 62 -10.02 -6.28 0.88
N LEU A 63 -10.69 -5.89 -0.21
CA LEU A 63 -11.91 -6.50 -0.68
C LEU A 63 -11.68 -7.20 -2.02
N GLN A 64 -12.32 -8.34 -2.20
CA GLN A 64 -12.37 -9.06 -3.46
C GLN A 64 -13.80 -9.50 -3.73
N LYS A 65 -14.32 -9.26 -4.94
CA LYS A 65 -15.73 -9.56 -5.29
C LYS A 65 -16.75 -8.97 -4.30
N SER A 66 -16.43 -7.79 -3.75
CA SER A 66 -17.23 -7.08 -2.73
C SER A 66 -17.23 -7.72 -1.33
N GLU A 67 -16.44 -8.78 -1.11
CA GLU A 67 -16.24 -9.39 0.21
C GLU A 67 -14.92 -8.90 0.83
N VAL A 68 -14.92 -8.62 2.13
CA VAL A 68 -13.70 -8.28 2.86
C VAL A 68 -12.90 -9.57 3.06
N LEU A 69 -11.63 -9.56 2.67
CA LEU A 69 -10.74 -10.68 2.92
C LEU A 69 -10.40 -10.71 4.41
N GLY A 70 -10.66 -11.84 5.08
CA GLY A 70 -10.32 -12.09 6.49
C GLY A 70 -8.85 -12.46 6.67
N GLU A 71 -8.25 -12.15 7.83
CA GLU A 71 -6.79 -12.16 8.09
C GLU A 71 -6.07 -13.45 7.67
N ASP A 72 -6.78 -14.58 7.65
CA ASP A 72 -6.28 -15.88 7.19
C ASP A 72 -5.90 -15.93 5.70
N VAL A 73 -6.40 -15.00 4.88
CA VAL A 73 -6.13 -14.92 3.44
C VAL A 73 -4.79 -14.24 3.19
N ARG A 74 -3.87 -14.96 2.53
CA ARG A 74 -2.54 -14.45 2.17
C ARG A 74 -2.55 -13.85 0.77
N LEU A 75 -1.50 -13.07 0.46
CA LEU A 75 -1.32 -12.47 -0.86
C LEU A 75 -1.30 -13.53 -1.99
N GLU A 76 -0.76 -14.71 -1.71
CA GLU A 76 -0.62 -15.84 -2.64
C GLU A 76 -1.97 -16.46 -3.02
N ASP A 77 -2.95 -16.42 -2.11
CA ASP A 77 -4.29 -16.96 -2.32
C ASP A 77 -5.13 -16.05 -3.23
N VAL A 78 -4.70 -14.80 -3.43
CA VAL A 78 -5.50 -13.74 -4.02
C VAL A 78 -5.16 -13.53 -5.48
N LYS A 79 -5.99 -14.12 -6.34
CA LYS A 79 -5.86 -14.03 -7.81
C LYS A 79 -6.86 -13.05 -8.39
N GLY A 80 -6.38 -12.13 -9.22
CA GLY A 80 -7.22 -11.18 -9.96
C GLY A 80 -7.43 -9.84 -9.25
N PRO A 81 -8.47 -9.08 -9.62
CA PRO A 81 -8.67 -7.71 -9.16
C PRO A 81 -9.08 -7.66 -7.68
N ILE A 82 -8.43 -6.75 -6.95
CA ILE A 82 -8.74 -6.43 -5.55
C ILE A 82 -9.04 -4.95 -5.41
N ARG A 83 -9.79 -4.62 -4.37
CA ARG A 83 -10.14 -3.27 -3.95
C ARG A 83 -9.55 -3.02 -2.56
N VAL A 84 -9.13 -1.80 -2.29
CA VAL A 84 -8.58 -1.40 -1.00
C VAL A 84 -9.42 -0.25 -0.45
N ARG A 85 -9.70 -0.29 0.86
CA ARG A 85 -10.45 0.72 1.62
C ARG A 85 -9.68 1.09 2.88
N ARG A 86 -9.79 2.35 3.32
CA ARG A 86 -9.26 2.80 4.61
C ARG A 86 -10.07 2.23 5.76
N THR A 87 -9.43 1.74 6.81
CA THR A 87 -10.15 1.38 8.05
C THR A 87 -10.53 2.67 8.78
N HIS A 88 -11.50 2.58 9.69
CA HIS A 88 -11.86 3.69 10.56
C HIS A 88 -10.77 4.01 11.60
N THR A 89 -9.86 3.05 11.85
CA THR A 89 -8.78 3.14 12.82
C THR A 89 -7.57 3.89 12.28
N PHE A 90 -7.42 4.02 10.96
CA PHE A 90 -6.29 4.73 10.36
C PHE A 90 -6.54 6.24 10.26
N THR A 91 -5.92 7.02 11.15
CA THR A 91 -5.96 8.50 11.17
C THR A 91 -4.98 9.16 10.19
N GLY A 92 -4.06 8.41 9.59
CA GLY A 92 -3.12 8.94 8.59
C GLY A 92 -1.98 9.79 9.16
N GLU A 93 -1.85 9.85 10.48
CA GLU A 93 -0.90 10.70 11.21
C GLU A 93 0.34 9.97 11.73
N GLU A 94 0.50 8.67 11.48
CA GLU A 94 1.63 7.90 12.03
C GLU A 94 2.60 7.40 10.94
N GLU A 95 3.89 7.43 11.31
CA GLU A 95 5.13 7.14 10.55
C GLU A 95 5.74 8.33 9.79
N GLU A 96 6.33 9.22 10.58
CA GLU A 96 7.48 10.07 10.24
C GLU A 96 8.53 9.92 11.37
N GLU A 97 8.82 8.68 11.79
CA GLU A 97 9.92 8.40 12.72
C GLU A 97 10.60 7.09 12.31
N LYS A 98 11.94 7.12 12.27
CA LYS A 98 12.91 6.04 11.95
C LYS A 98 13.47 5.99 10.54
N GLU A 99 14.02 7.11 10.06
CA GLU A 99 15.13 7.09 9.09
C GLU A 99 16.21 8.12 9.45
N GLU A 100 16.38 8.41 10.75
CA GLU A 100 17.41 9.35 11.27
C GLU A 100 18.43 8.72 12.23
N ASP A 101 18.33 7.42 12.55
CA ASP A 101 19.13 6.80 13.63
C ASP A 101 20.38 6.02 13.18
N ASP A 102 20.78 6.08 11.89
CA ASP A 102 21.98 5.36 11.39
C ASP A 102 23.06 6.30 10.84
N MET A 103 23.20 7.52 11.38
CA MET A 103 24.28 8.44 10.96
C MET A 103 24.86 9.30 12.08
N ARG A 104 25.02 8.77 13.30
CA ARG A 104 25.84 9.42 14.34
C ARG A 104 26.61 8.41 15.17
N ASP A 105 27.56 7.71 14.56
CA ASP A 105 28.64 7.07 15.33
C ASP A 105 29.94 6.99 14.50
N PHE A 106 30.43 8.14 14.04
CA PHE A 106 31.86 8.29 13.69
C PHE A 106 32.27 9.78 13.61
N THR A 107 32.40 10.46 14.75
CA THR A 107 33.37 11.56 14.89
C THR A 107 33.76 11.73 16.35
#